data_AF-A0A2S6WIG4-F1
#
_entry.id   AF-A0A2S6WIG4-F1
#
_cell.length_a   1.000
_cell.length_b   1.000
_cell.length_c   1.000
_cell.angle_alpha   90.00
_cell.angle_beta   90.00
_cell.angle_gamma   90.00
#
_symmetry.space_group_name_H-M   'P 1'
#
loop_
_entity.id
_entity.type
_entity.pdbx_description
1 polymer ?
#
loop_
_entity_poly.entity_id
_entity_poly.type
_entity_poly.pdbx_seq_one_letter_code
_entity_poly.pdbx_strand_id
1 'polypeptide(L)'
;MSGDRIDRTDPEAAIAEAAKAYSNWGRWGEDDVLGTLNFLDEAKRREGAALIRDGVSFSLSQAFDMDGPQKGWRRRTNPVHTMLATGTDAALGGQGFPHGFGGADDVIAMPLQCSTQWDGLGHIFDHGKAWNGRPAEKVVTCEGDLVTGIEHMAPHVAGRGVLLDVGLVIGRGGELPDGFAITEEHLTATAEAHGVTVGRGDLVLVRTGRLARARHEGWGDYAGGPAPGLSFSTAGWLHRSEIAGIATDTWGFEVRPNEFDHAFQPLHQVAIPHIGLLIGEMWDLDALAAHCAADGRYEFWLTAAPLPITGSVGSPVNPIAVK
;
A
#
# COMPACT_ATOMS: atom_id res chain seq x y z
N MET A 1 -0.12 25.25 -16.00
CA MET A 1 -1.26 26.10 -15.59
C MET A 1 -1.36 25.98 -14.07
N SER A 2 -1.63 27.09 -13.39
CA SER A 2 -1.48 27.30 -11.94
C SER A 2 -2.05 26.14 -11.11
N GLY A 3 -1.24 25.62 -10.19
CA GLY A 3 -1.71 24.70 -9.15
C GLY A 3 -2.85 25.35 -8.40
N ASP A 4 -4.05 24.80 -8.57
CA ASP A 4 -5.22 25.23 -7.83
C ASP A 4 -4.91 25.04 -6.35
N ARG A 5 -4.81 26.18 -5.65
CA ARG A 5 -4.50 26.21 -4.24
C ARG A 5 -5.72 25.67 -3.51
N ILE A 6 -5.61 24.44 -3.01
CA ILE A 6 -6.64 23.78 -2.21
C ILE A 6 -7.16 24.75 -1.14
N ASP A 7 -8.48 24.95 -1.08
CA ASP A 7 -9.09 25.66 0.05
C ASP A 7 -9.02 24.76 1.29
N ARG A 8 -8.10 25.09 2.18
CA ARG A 8 -7.81 24.29 3.38
C ARG A 8 -8.95 24.28 4.41
N THR A 9 -9.89 25.22 4.28
CA THR A 9 -10.93 25.47 5.28
C THR A 9 -12.21 24.66 5.05
N ASP A 10 -12.40 24.12 3.85
CA ASP A 10 -13.58 23.34 3.48
C ASP A 10 -13.19 21.96 2.89
N PRO A 11 -12.68 21.04 3.73
CA PRO A 11 -12.36 19.69 3.28
C PRO A 11 -13.58 18.93 2.75
N GLU A 12 -14.78 19.16 3.31
CA GLU A 12 -16.00 18.46 2.93
C GLU A 12 -16.37 18.76 1.47
N ALA A 13 -16.38 20.03 1.06
CA ALA A 13 -16.63 20.40 -0.32
C ALA A 13 -15.54 19.87 -1.27
N ALA A 14 -14.27 19.94 -0.88
CA ALA A 14 -13.17 19.45 -1.70
C ALA A 14 -13.26 17.93 -1.93
N ILE A 15 -13.59 17.15 -0.88
CA ILE A 15 -13.81 15.70 -0.97
C ILE A 15 -15.03 15.41 -1.85
N ALA A 16 -16.14 16.12 -1.67
CA ALA A 16 -17.36 15.91 -2.46
C ALA A 16 -17.13 16.16 -3.96
N GLU A 17 -16.42 17.24 -4.30
CA GLU A 17 -16.07 17.55 -5.69
C GLU A 17 -15.10 16.50 -6.27
N ALA A 18 -14.09 16.07 -5.53
CA ALA A 18 -13.16 15.03 -5.96
C ALA A 18 -13.85 13.67 -6.12
N ALA A 19 -14.70 13.26 -5.17
CA ALA A 19 -15.50 12.03 -5.23
C ALA A 19 -16.39 12.01 -6.47
N LYS A 20 -17.06 13.13 -6.78
CA LYS A 20 -17.90 13.27 -7.97
C LYS A 20 -17.09 13.25 -9.27
N ALA A 21 -15.92 13.90 -9.28
CA ALA A 21 -15.08 14.01 -10.48
C ALA A 21 -14.31 12.72 -10.79
N TYR A 22 -13.95 11.95 -9.76
CA TYR A 22 -13.00 10.83 -9.84
C TYR A 22 -13.61 9.53 -9.29
N SER A 23 -14.84 9.22 -9.69
CA SER A 23 -15.50 7.95 -9.33
C SER A 23 -15.52 6.96 -10.48
N ASN A 24 -15.18 5.71 -10.17
CA ASN A 24 -15.31 4.54 -11.05
C ASN A 24 -16.57 3.70 -10.72
N TRP A 25 -17.52 4.22 -9.94
CA TRP A 25 -18.75 3.48 -9.64
C TRP A 25 -19.50 3.08 -10.91
N GLY A 26 -19.92 1.82 -10.96
CA GLY A 26 -20.61 1.20 -12.10
C GLY A 26 -19.72 0.89 -13.30
N ARG A 27 -18.44 1.31 -13.30
CA ARG A 27 -17.54 1.17 -14.46
C ARG A 27 -17.34 -0.28 -14.90
N TRP A 28 -17.28 -1.21 -13.94
CA TRP A 28 -17.12 -2.65 -14.18
C TRP A 28 -18.37 -3.46 -13.79
N GLY A 29 -19.52 -2.79 -13.69
CA GLY A 29 -20.78 -3.39 -13.26
C GLY A 29 -21.06 -3.20 -11.77
N GLU A 30 -22.32 -3.38 -11.38
CA GLU A 30 -22.80 -3.16 -10.01
C GLU A 30 -22.28 -4.21 -9.01
N ASP A 31 -21.88 -5.38 -9.52
CA ASP A 31 -21.34 -6.50 -8.72
C ASP A 31 -19.81 -6.50 -8.65
N ASP A 32 -19.13 -5.45 -9.11
CA ASP A 32 -17.66 -5.41 -9.10
C ASP A 32 -17.08 -5.41 -7.67
N VAL A 33 -16.05 -6.24 -7.48
CA VAL A 33 -15.33 -6.42 -6.20
C VAL A 33 -13.82 -6.21 -6.34
N LEU A 34 -13.35 -5.81 -7.53
CA LEU A 34 -11.92 -5.68 -7.82
C LEU A 34 -11.47 -4.22 -7.97
N GLY A 35 -12.38 -3.31 -8.31
CA GLY A 35 -12.05 -1.91 -8.54
C GLY A 35 -10.98 -1.75 -9.62
N THR A 36 -9.97 -0.94 -9.33
CA THR A 36 -8.87 -0.66 -10.27
C THR A 36 -8.03 -1.88 -10.65
N LEU A 37 -8.07 -2.99 -9.91
CA LEU A 37 -7.39 -4.23 -10.32
C LEU A 37 -7.94 -4.79 -11.64
N ASN A 38 -9.15 -4.40 -12.06
CA ASN A 38 -9.68 -4.69 -13.39
C ASN A 38 -8.82 -4.11 -14.54
N PHE A 39 -7.97 -3.12 -14.26
CA PHE A 39 -7.00 -2.61 -15.24
C PHE A 39 -5.78 -3.51 -15.43
N LEU A 40 -5.47 -4.35 -14.44
CA LEU A 40 -4.39 -5.32 -14.50
C LEU A 40 -4.87 -6.60 -15.20
N ASP A 41 -4.89 -6.57 -16.52
CA ASP A 41 -5.30 -7.67 -17.39
C ASP A 41 -4.14 -8.62 -17.77
N GLU A 42 -4.41 -9.66 -18.56
CA GLU A 42 -3.38 -10.62 -19.00
C GLU A 42 -2.35 -10.00 -19.95
N ALA A 43 -2.69 -8.94 -20.68
CA ALA A 43 -1.74 -8.24 -21.55
C ALA A 43 -0.71 -7.48 -20.71
N LYS A 44 -1.18 -6.72 -19.71
CA LYS A 44 -0.32 -6.02 -18.75
C LYS A 44 0.56 -6.97 -17.94
N ARG A 45 0.05 -8.15 -17.57
CA ARG A 45 0.88 -9.19 -16.93
C ARG A 45 2.00 -9.69 -17.84
N ARG A 46 1.71 -9.95 -19.11
CA ARG A 46 2.76 -10.35 -20.08
C ARG A 46 3.79 -9.25 -20.29
N GLU A 47 3.37 -7.99 -20.32
CA GLU A 47 4.26 -6.84 -20.39
C GLU A 47 5.21 -6.79 -19.19
N GLY A 48 4.69 -6.92 -17.96
CA GLY A 48 5.51 -6.98 -16.75
C GLY A 48 6.46 -8.19 -16.73
N ALA A 49 5.98 -9.38 -17.12
CA ALA A 49 6.79 -10.59 -17.14
C ALA A 49 7.99 -10.49 -18.10
N ALA A 50 7.86 -9.71 -19.19
CA ALA A 50 8.94 -9.46 -20.13
C ALA A 50 10.07 -8.58 -19.55
N LEU A 51 9.87 -7.95 -18.39
CA LEU A 51 10.88 -7.13 -17.71
C LEU A 51 11.89 -7.95 -16.88
N ILE A 52 11.62 -9.24 -16.63
CA ILE A 52 12.54 -10.12 -15.89
C ILE A 52 13.73 -10.46 -16.79
N ARG A 53 14.90 -9.91 -16.48
CA ARG A 53 16.15 -10.09 -17.23
C ARG A 53 17.26 -10.70 -16.39
N ASP A 54 17.45 -10.21 -15.18
CA ASP A 54 18.58 -10.58 -14.34
C ASP A 54 18.23 -11.70 -13.35
N GLY A 55 16.94 -11.89 -13.07
CA GLY A 55 16.42 -12.85 -12.10
C GLY A 55 16.67 -12.46 -10.65
N VAL A 56 17.09 -11.21 -10.40
CA VAL A 56 17.32 -10.71 -9.04
C VAL A 56 15.98 -10.35 -8.39
N SER A 57 15.80 -10.74 -7.14
CA SER A 57 14.55 -10.55 -6.40
C SER A 57 14.74 -9.69 -5.15
N PHE A 58 13.79 -8.81 -4.87
CA PHE A 58 13.76 -7.96 -3.68
C PHE A 58 12.46 -8.19 -2.93
N SER A 59 12.56 -8.55 -1.65
CA SER A 59 11.44 -8.42 -0.73
C SER A 59 11.25 -6.94 -0.42
N LEU A 60 10.03 -6.46 -0.55
CA LEU A 60 9.64 -5.08 -0.26
C LEU A 60 8.86 -4.97 1.05
N SER A 61 9.10 -5.92 1.95
CA SER A 61 8.38 -6.07 3.21
C SER A 61 9.26 -5.67 4.38
N GLN A 62 8.66 -4.96 5.33
CA GLN A 62 9.22 -4.84 6.65
C GLN A 62 9.13 -6.17 7.39
N ALA A 63 9.94 -6.31 8.44
CA ALA A 63 9.82 -7.45 9.32
C ALA A 63 8.44 -7.44 10.02
N PHE A 64 7.85 -8.63 10.17
CA PHE A 64 6.64 -8.84 10.96
C PHE A 64 7.03 -9.29 12.37
N ASP A 65 7.53 -8.35 13.18
CA ASP A 65 7.98 -8.62 14.54
C ASP A 65 7.52 -7.55 15.54
N MET A 66 7.87 -7.75 16.81
CA MET A 66 7.48 -6.87 17.92
C MET A 66 8.20 -5.52 17.93
N ASP A 67 9.29 -5.39 17.18
CA ASP A 67 10.14 -4.19 17.09
C ASP A 67 9.70 -3.28 15.94
N GLY A 68 8.48 -3.45 15.42
CA GLY A 68 7.87 -2.58 14.41
C GLY A 68 7.40 -1.21 14.90
N PRO A 69 6.81 -0.39 14.02
CA PRO A 69 6.50 1.02 14.31
C PRO A 69 5.25 1.25 15.17
N GLN A 70 4.40 0.25 15.39
CA GLN A 70 3.06 0.47 15.94
C GLN A 70 3.08 0.83 17.42
N LYS A 71 2.26 1.81 17.80
CA LYS A 71 2.17 2.35 19.17
C LYS A 71 0.90 1.97 19.94
N GLY A 72 0.07 1.07 19.40
CA GLY A 72 -1.25 0.76 19.98
C GLY A 72 -2.36 1.75 19.60
N TRP A 73 -2.05 2.78 18.80
CA TRP A 73 -3.04 3.75 18.34
C TRP A 73 -4.13 3.07 17.51
N ARG A 74 -5.40 3.36 17.80
CA ARG A 74 -6.58 2.63 17.26
C ARG A 74 -6.48 1.10 17.39
N ARG A 75 -5.83 0.61 18.46
CA ARG A 75 -5.62 -0.83 18.72
C ARG A 75 -4.70 -1.52 17.70
N ARG A 76 -3.95 -0.78 16.89
CA ARG A 76 -2.90 -1.34 16.02
C ARG A 76 -1.64 -1.58 16.86
N THR A 77 -1.36 -2.84 17.17
CA THR A 77 -0.12 -3.30 17.82
C THR A 77 0.85 -3.89 16.79
N ASN A 78 2.12 -4.01 17.15
CA ASN A 78 3.07 -4.77 16.35
C ASN A 78 2.67 -6.26 16.31
N PRO A 79 3.09 -7.01 15.28
CA PRO A 79 2.90 -8.45 15.23
C PRO A 79 3.52 -9.17 16.44
N VAL A 80 2.73 -10.04 17.07
CA VAL A 80 3.17 -10.87 18.18
C VAL A 80 3.36 -12.31 17.68
N HIS A 81 4.61 -12.74 17.54
CA HIS A 81 4.97 -14.13 17.23
C HIS A 81 5.18 -14.94 18.51
N THR A 82 4.72 -16.18 18.55
CA THR A 82 4.92 -17.08 19.69
C THR A 82 5.06 -18.52 19.20
N MET A 83 6.02 -19.23 19.77
CA MET A 83 6.21 -20.66 19.48
C MET A 83 5.15 -21.50 20.19
N LEU A 84 4.54 -22.45 19.48
CA LEU A 84 3.67 -23.50 20.03
C LEU A 84 4.49 -24.74 20.41
N ALA A 85 5.55 -25.02 19.67
CA ALA A 85 6.52 -26.06 19.96
C ALA A 85 7.91 -25.61 19.52
N THR A 86 8.95 -26.00 20.25
CA THR A 86 10.32 -25.56 19.98
C THR A 86 11.29 -26.73 19.84
N GLY A 87 12.44 -26.46 19.23
CA GLY A 87 13.57 -27.39 19.21
C GLY A 87 14.08 -27.75 20.62
N THR A 88 13.88 -26.88 21.61
CA THR A 88 14.22 -27.17 23.02
C THR A 88 13.38 -28.31 23.56
N ASP A 89 12.07 -28.31 23.26
CA ASP A 89 11.16 -29.38 23.67
C ASP A 89 11.55 -30.71 23.03
N ALA A 90 11.92 -30.69 21.75
CA ALA A 90 12.41 -31.86 21.03
C ALA A 90 13.73 -32.39 21.61
N ALA A 91 14.71 -31.51 21.86
CA ALA A 91 16.03 -31.88 22.37
C ALA A 91 15.97 -32.51 23.77
N LEU A 92 14.99 -32.12 24.58
CA LEU A 92 14.76 -32.67 25.93
C LEU A 92 13.82 -33.89 25.93
N GLY A 93 13.37 -34.35 24.77
CA GLY A 93 12.45 -35.48 24.64
C GLY A 93 11.02 -35.18 25.09
N GLY A 94 10.66 -33.90 25.23
CA GLY A 94 9.36 -33.44 25.74
C GLY A 94 8.20 -33.54 24.73
N GLN A 95 8.49 -33.73 23.45
CA GLN A 95 7.46 -33.79 22.40
C GLN A 95 6.82 -35.18 22.22
N GLY A 96 7.43 -36.24 22.74
CA GLY A 96 6.86 -37.60 22.69
C GLY A 96 6.78 -38.24 21.30
N PHE A 97 7.38 -37.65 20.27
CA PHE A 97 7.46 -38.27 18.95
C PHE A 97 8.50 -39.41 18.91
N PRO A 98 8.26 -40.47 18.12
CA PRO A 98 9.15 -41.62 18.06
C PRO A 98 10.45 -41.33 17.29
N HIS A 99 11.47 -42.16 17.53
CA HIS A 99 12.73 -42.19 16.77
C HIS A 99 13.56 -40.90 16.80
N GLY A 100 13.35 -40.03 17.80
CA GLY A 100 14.04 -38.75 17.89
C GLY A 100 13.51 -37.70 16.91
N PHE A 101 12.33 -37.91 16.33
CA PHE A 101 11.64 -36.89 15.56
C PHE A 101 11.24 -35.71 16.46
N GLY A 102 11.27 -34.49 15.92
CA GLY A 102 10.84 -33.29 16.60
C GLY A 102 10.46 -32.22 15.59
N GLY A 103 9.55 -31.33 15.99
CA GLY A 103 9.06 -30.24 15.15
C GLY A 103 9.03 -28.93 15.91
N ALA A 104 8.82 -27.84 15.18
CA ALA A 104 8.52 -26.55 15.75
C ALA A 104 7.34 -25.97 14.97
N ASP A 105 6.34 -25.49 15.71
CA ASP A 105 5.18 -24.80 15.18
C ASP A 105 5.06 -23.48 15.94
N ASP A 106 4.41 -22.50 15.32
CA ASP A 106 4.24 -21.18 15.87
C ASP A 106 2.89 -20.56 15.50
N VAL A 107 2.62 -19.40 16.10
CA VAL A 107 1.43 -18.59 15.86
C VAL A 107 1.83 -17.13 15.80
N ILE A 108 1.12 -16.36 14.98
CA ILE A 108 1.22 -14.91 14.94
C ILE A 108 -0.14 -14.28 15.17
N ALA A 109 -0.20 -13.29 16.06
CA ALA A 109 -1.37 -12.45 16.29
C ALA A 109 -1.03 -11.01 15.91
N MET A 110 -1.78 -10.45 14.96
CA MET A 110 -1.50 -9.11 14.45
C MET A 110 -2.76 -8.44 13.89
N PRO A 111 -2.91 -7.11 14.01
CA PRO A 111 -3.80 -6.35 13.13
C PRO A 111 -3.35 -6.52 11.67
N LEU A 112 -4.27 -6.58 10.72
CA LEU A 112 -3.89 -6.72 9.31
C LEU A 112 -3.30 -5.43 8.72
N GLN A 113 -3.45 -4.30 9.43
CA GLN A 113 -2.90 -2.98 9.10
C GLN A 113 -1.78 -2.56 10.08
N CYS A 114 -0.79 -3.43 10.31
CA CYS A 114 0.27 -3.21 11.32
C CYS A 114 1.71 -3.14 10.77
N SER A 115 1.93 -3.56 9.53
CA SER A 115 3.24 -3.57 8.87
C SER A 115 2.99 -3.48 7.35
N THR A 116 3.95 -3.83 6.49
CA THR A 116 3.74 -3.82 5.03
C THR A 116 2.44 -4.50 4.64
N GLN A 117 1.52 -3.73 4.03
CA GLN A 117 0.14 -4.12 3.87
C GLN A 117 -0.45 -3.66 2.53
N TRP A 118 -1.60 -4.25 2.22
CA TRP A 118 -2.63 -3.73 1.32
C TRP A 118 -3.89 -3.37 2.09
N ASP A 119 -4.49 -2.24 1.74
CA ASP A 119 -5.82 -1.81 2.12
C ASP A 119 -6.81 -2.09 0.98
N GLY A 120 -7.78 -2.96 1.26
CA GLY A 120 -8.80 -3.35 0.30
C GLY A 120 -9.98 -2.38 0.23
N LEU A 121 -10.96 -2.70 -0.61
CA LEU A 121 -12.10 -1.83 -0.91
C LEU A 121 -13.08 -1.66 0.27
N GLY A 122 -13.04 -2.57 1.24
CA GLY A 122 -13.78 -2.47 2.50
C GLY A 122 -13.05 -1.66 3.59
N HIS A 123 -11.84 -1.14 3.34
CA HIS A 123 -11.05 -0.49 4.40
C HIS A 123 -11.60 0.88 4.81
N ILE A 124 -12.06 1.68 3.85
CA ILE A 124 -12.46 3.08 4.04
C ILE A 124 -13.85 3.31 3.43
N PHE A 125 -14.63 4.15 4.11
CA PHE A 125 -15.97 4.55 3.68
C PHE A 125 -16.07 6.07 3.59
N ASP A 126 -16.96 6.54 2.72
CA ASP A 126 -17.28 7.95 2.57
C ASP A 126 -18.80 8.15 2.72
N HIS A 127 -19.25 8.97 3.67
CA HIS A 127 -20.68 9.24 3.92
C HIS A 127 -21.57 7.98 4.00
N GLY A 128 -21.07 6.93 4.65
CA GLY A 128 -21.79 5.64 4.77
C GLY A 128 -21.80 4.81 3.47
N LYS A 129 -20.94 5.15 2.50
CA LYS A 129 -20.76 4.43 1.24
C LYS A 129 -19.39 3.75 1.18
N ALA A 130 -19.40 2.48 0.81
CA ALA A 130 -18.23 1.71 0.44
C ALA A 130 -18.03 1.74 -1.09
N TRP A 131 -17.04 0.98 -1.57
CA TRP A 131 -16.80 0.78 -2.99
C TRP A 131 -18.09 0.47 -3.77
N ASN A 132 -18.19 1.09 -4.95
CA ASN A 132 -19.29 0.95 -5.89
C ASN A 132 -20.64 1.50 -5.37
N GLY A 133 -20.61 2.46 -4.43
CA GLY A 133 -21.81 3.14 -3.91
C GLY A 133 -22.66 2.30 -2.96
N ARG A 134 -22.10 1.17 -2.50
CA ARG A 134 -22.77 0.22 -1.61
C ARG A 134 -22.90 0.80 -0.21
N PRO A 135 -24.01 0.57 0.52
CA PRO A 135 -24.11 0.97 1.91
C PRO A 135 -23.04 0.28 2.75
N ALA A 136 -22.20 1.05 3.45
CA ALA A 136 -21.05 0.53 4.18
C ALA A 136 -21.46 -0.52 5.23
N GLU A 137 -22.61 -0.32 5.89
CA GLU A 137 -23.18 -1.21 6.90
C GLU A 137 -23.70 -2.54 6.33
N LYS A 138 -23.76 -2.69 5.01
CA LYS A 138 -24.07 -3.94 4.31
C LYS A 138 -22.83 -4.62 3.74
N VAL A 139 -21.72 -3.89 3.60
CA VAL A 139 -20.45 -4.40 3.12
C VAL A 139 -19.64 -4.94 4.29
N VAL A 140 -19.31 -4.09 5.27
CA VAL A 140 -18.48 -4.49 6.42
C VAL A 140 -19.31 -4.51 7.70
N THR A 141 -19.34 -5.66 8.35
CA THR A 141 -20.08 -5.91 9.59
C THR A 141 -19.17 -6.53 10.66
N CYS A 142 -19.74 -6.93 11.80
CA CYS A 142 -18.99 -7.69 12.80
C CYS A 142 -18.56 -9.08 12.31
N GLU A 143 -19.14 -9.58 11.22
CA GLU A 143 -18.77 -10.85 10.59
C GLU A 143 -17.64 -10.70 9.55
N GLY A 144 -17.20 -9.46 9.29
CA GLY A 144 -16.20 -9.12 8.28
C GLY A 144 -16.78 -8.34 7.10
N ASP A 145 -15.98 -8.22 6.04
CA ASP A 145 -16.40 -7.75 4.72
C ASP A 145 -17.12 -8.87 3.97
N LEU A 146 -18.42 -8.68 3.70
CA LEU A 146 -19.29 -9.67 3.10
C LEU A 146 -19.36 -9.58 1.57
N VAL A 147 -18.69 -8.59 0.96
CA VAL A 147 -18.83 -8.28 -0.47
C VAL A 147 -17.48 -8.10 -1.15
N THR A 148 -16.56 -7.33 -0.55
CA THR A 148 -15.31 -6.89 -1.18
C THR A 148 -14.07 -7.35 -0.42
N GLY A 149 -14.20 -8.47 0.31
CA GLY A 149 -13.09 -9.05 1.07
C GLY A 149 -11.82 -9.22 0.23
N ILE A 150 -10.66 -9.00 0.86
CA ILE A 150 -9.35 -8.97 0.18
C ILE A 150 -9.02 -10.28 -0.54
N GLU A 151 -9.65 -11.39 -0.16
CA GLU A 151 -9.52 -12.68 -0.83
C GLU A 151 -9.89 -12.64 -2.31
N HIS A 152 -10.79 -11.74 -2.72
CA HIS A 152 -11.13 -11.54 -4.13
C HIS A 152 -9.95 -10.99 -4.93
N MET A 153 -9.05 -10.24 -4.29
CA MET A 153 -7.89 -9.61 -4.93
C MET A 153 -6.67 -10.54 -4.98
N ALA A 154 -6.59 -11.54 -4.10
CA ALA A 154 -5.45 -12.44 -3.95
C ALA A 154 -4.85 -12.99 -5.26
N PRO A 155 -5.64 -13.47 -6.25
CA PRO A 155 -5.06 -14.03 -7.47
C PRO A 155 -4.60 -12.96 -8.49
N HIS A 156 -4.91 -11.69 -8.27
CA HIS A 156 -4.80 -10.66 -9.30
C HIS A 156 -3.57 -9.76 -9.17
N VAL A 157 -3.02 -9.58 -7.97
CA VAL A 157 -1.93 -8.60 -7.68
C VAL A 157 -0.55 -9.15 -8.06
N ALA A 158 -0.36 -9.36 -9.37
CA ALA A 158 0.93 -9.66 -9.96
C ALA A 158 0.98 -9.06 -11.38
N GLY A 159 2.01 -8.28 -11.69
CA GLY A 159 2.05 -7.47 -12.90
C GLY A 159 3.30 -6.62 -13.07
N ARG A 160 3.22 -5.59 -13.92
CA ARG A 160 4.26 -4.57 -14.09
C ARG A 160 4.25 -3.63 -12.89
N GLY A 161 5.35 -3.58 -12.16
CA GLY A 161 5.64 -2.60 -11.13
C GLY A 161 6.46 -1.44 -11.69
N VAL A 162 6.20 -0.23 -11.20
CA VAL A 162 6.98 0.98 -11.54
C VAL A 162 7.37 1.69 -10.25
N LEU A 163 8.66 1.91 -10.03
CA LEU A 163 9.18 2.67 -8.90
C LEU A 163 9.34 4.16 -9.28
N LEU A 164 8.67 5.02 -8.54
CA LEU A 164 8.90 6.46 -8.52
C LEU A 164 9.64 6.84 -7.23
N ASP A 165 10.97 6.92 -7.30
CA ASP A 165 11.79 7.38 -6.17
C ASP A 165 11.79 8.91 -6.07
N VAL A 166 10.71 9.46 -5.50
CA VAL A 166 10.52 10.92 -5.33
C VAL A 166 11.51 11.46 -4.30
N GLY A 167 11.85 10.67 -3.29
CA GLY A 167 12.89 11.02 -2.31
C GLY A 167 14.24 11.27 -2.96
N LEU A 168 14.65 10.45 -3.94
CA LEU A 168 15.88 10.63 -4.69
C LEU A 168 15.85 11.87 -5.60
N VAL A 169 14.74 12.10 -6.31
CA VAL A 169 14.66 13.15 -7.34
C VAL A 169 14.41 14.53 -6.74
N ILE A 170 13.57 14.63 -5.70
CA ILE A 170 13.09 15.89 -5.13
C ILE A 170 13.64 16.12 -3.72
N GLY A 171 13.90 15.05 -2.98
CA GLY A 171 14.34 15.10 -1.59
C GLY A 171 15.82 15.41 -1.42
N ARG A 172 16.18 15.84 -0.22
CA ARG A 172 17.58 16.08 0.14
C ARG A 172 18.17 14.78 0.66
N GLY A 173 19.21 14.27 0.00
CA GLY A 173 19.86 13.02 0.42
C GLY A 173 18.99 11.78 0.23
N GLY A 174 18.00 11.82 -0.67
CA GLY A 174 17.09 10.70 -0.90
C GLY A 174 15.84 10.69 -0.01
N GLU A 175 15.61 11.74 0.77
CA GLU A 175 14.53 11.82 1.76
C GLU A 175 13.72 13.12 1.64
N LEU A 176 12.40 12.98 1.76
CA LEU A 176 11.47 14.10 1.85
C LEU A 176 11.25 14.51 3.32
N PRO A 177 11.08 15.82 3.61
CA PRO A 177 10.73 16.28 4.95
C PRO A 177 9.29 15.90 5.31
N ASP A 178 8.99 15.82 6.61
CA ASP A 178 7.62 15.64 7.07
C ASP A 178 6.71 16.79 6.58
N GLY A 179 5.46 16.46 6.24
CA GLY A 179 4.52 17.42 5.66
C GLY A 179 4.76 17.78 4.19
N PHE A 180 5.71 17.13 3.51
CA PHE A 180 5.89 17.33 2.07
C PHE A 180 4.75 16.67 1.28
N ALA A 181 3.97 17.50 0.58
CA ALA A 181 2.86 17.06 -0.27
C ALA A 181 3.37 16.72 -1.67
N ILE A 182 3.35 15.42 -2.03
CA ILE A 182 3.76 14.93 -3.35
C ILE A 182 2.61 15.20 -4.33
N THR A 183 2.79 16.13 -5.27
CA THR A 183 1.80 16.49 -6.29
C THR A 183 1.99 15.67 -7.57
N GLU A 184 1.04 15.79 -8.51
CA GLU A 184 1.19 15.25 -9.86
C GLU A 184 2.47 15.73 -10.55
N GLU A 185 2.88 16.99 -10.34
CA GLU A 185 4.13 17.51 -10.94
C GLU A 185 5.36 16.78 -10.40
N HIS A 186 5.40 16.46 -9.10
CA HIS A 186 6.49 15.69 -8.51
C HIS A 186 6.53 14.26 -9.06
N LEU A 187 5.37 13.61 -9.22
CA LEU A 187 5.27 12.26 -9.79
C LEU A 187 5.71 12.24 -11.25
N THR A 188 5.27 13.21 -12.06
CA THR A 188 5.66 13.36 -13.46
C THR A 188 7.15 13.62 -13.60
N ALA A 189 7.70 14.58 -12.84
CA ALA A 189 9.14 14.89 -12.87
C ALA A 189 9.99 13.67 -12.47
N THR A 190 9.52 12.87 -11.51
CA THR A 190 10.20 11.65 -11.09
C THR A 190 10.16 10.58 -12.19
N ALA A 191 9.01 10.38 -12.84
CA ALA A 191 8.89 9.45 -13.96
C ALA A 191 9.80 9.85 -15.13
N GLU A 192 9.88 11.14 -15.46
CA GLU A 192 10.77 11.69 -16.47
C GLU A 192 12.25 11.46 -16.13
N ALA A 193 12.65 11.74 -14.88
CA ALA A 193 14.02 11.52 -14.42
C ALA A 193 14.43 10.04 -14.47
N HIS A 194 13.50 9.13 -14.20
CA HIS A 194 13.71 7.69 -14.24
C HIS A 194 13.54 7.08 -15.63
N GLY A 195 13.12 7.88 -16.62
CA GLY A 195 12.89 7.41 -17.99
C GLY A 195 11.74 6.41 -18.12
N VAL A 196 10.75 6.48 -17.23
CA VAL A 196 9.60 5.55 -17.19
C VAL A 196 8.30 6.25 -17.51
N THR A 197 7.28 5.48 -17.89
CA THR A 197 5.91 5.96 -18.03
C THR A 197 4.99 5.10 -17.18
N VAL A 198 4.26 5.75 -16.26
CA VAL A 198 3.16 5.13 -15.53
C VAL A 198 1.94 5.07 -16.44
N GLY A 199 1.32 3.91 -16.53
CA GLY A 199 0.12 3.72 -17.32
C GLY A 199 -0.85 2.72 -16.74
N ARG A 200 -1.90 2.46 -17.53
CA ARG A 200 -3.00 1.58 -17.17
C ARG A 200 -2.50 0.24 -16.68
N GLY A 201 -3.02 -0.22 -15.54
CA GLY A 201 -2.75 -1.53 -14.96
C GLY A 201 -1.40 -1.66 -14.23
N ASP A 202 -0.58 -0.61 -14.21
CA ASP A 202 0.68 -0.64 -13.47
C ASP A 202 0.42 -0.64 -11.95
N LEU A 203 1.32 -1.29 -11.21
CA LEU A 203 1.42 -1.21 -9.76
C LEU A 203 2.51 -0.19 -9.42
N VAL A 204 2.13 0.97 -8.88
CA VAL A 204 3.07 2.09 -8.66
C VAL A 204 3.62 2.06 -7.25
N LEU A 205 4.93 2.17 -7.11
CA LEU A 205 5.61 2.29 -5.82
C LEU A 205 6.18 3.70 -5.70
N VAL A 206 5.81 4.45 -4.66
CA VAL A 206 6.32 5.80 -4.41
C VAL A 206 7.24 5.75 -3.20
N ARG A 207 8.54 5.94 -3.44
CA ARG A 207 9.53 6.02 -2.35
C ARG A 207 9.73 7.46 -1.92
N THR A 208 9.53 7.72 -0.64
CA THR A 208 9.68 9.04 0.00
C THR A 208 10.98 9.17 0.79
N GLY A 209 11.56 8.03 1.20
CA GLY A 209 12.70 7.95 2.12
C GLY A 209 12.29 7.97 3.60
N ARG A 210 10.98 8.03 3.92
CA ARG A 210 10.52 8.16 5.31
C ARG A 210 10.82 6.92 6.15
N LEU A 211 10.66 5.72 5.58
CA LEU A 211 10.98 4.47 6.27
C LEU A 211 12.47 4.34 6.52
N ALA A 212 13.30 4.65 5.52
CA ALA A 212 14.75 4.70 5.66
C ALA A 212 15.16 5.63 6.82
N ARG A 213 14.49 6.80 6.92
CA ARG A 213 14.68 7.74 8.02
C ARG A 213 14.36 7.13 9.38
N ALA A 214 13.19 6.52 9.51
CA ALA A 214 12.75 5.91 10.76
C ALA A 214 13.65 4.75 11.21
N ARG A 215 14.25 3.99 10.28
CA ARG A 215 15.17 2.90 10.64
C ARG A 215 16.46 3.38 11.29
N HIS A 216 16.99 4.54 10.88
CA HIS A 216 18.23 5.06 11.43
C HIS A 216 18.03 6.01 12.64
N GLU A 217 16.91 6.74 12.69
CA GLU A 217 16.57 7.62 13.83
C GLU A 217 15.80 6.89 14.95
N GLY A 218 15.27 5.69 14.65
CA GLY A 218 14.27 5.01 15.46
C GLY A 218 12.84 5.41 15.06
N TRP A 219 11.86 4.58 15.46
CA TRP A 219 10.49 4.73 14.96
C TRP A 219 9.84 6.06 15.25
N GLY A 220 10.20 6.74 16.34
CA GLY A 220 9.69 8.08 16.65
C GLY A 220 8.17 8.14 16.47
N ASP A 221 7.66 9.09 15.69
CA ASP A 221 6.25 9.21 15.31
C ASP A 221 5.91 8.66 13.92
N TYR A 222 6.67 7.70 13.40
CA TYR A 222 6.41 7.06 12.11
C TYR A 222 4.96 6.53 12.03
N ALA A 223 4.49 5.82 13.06
CA ALA A 223 3.10 5.41 13.17
C ALA A 223 2.22 6.57 13.67
N GLY A 224 1.37 7.09 12.79
CA GLY A 224 0.38 8.11 13.12
C GLY A 224 0.84 9.58 13.05
N GLY A 225 2.15 9.88 13.01
CA GLY A 225 2.68 11.25 13.02
C GLY A 225 2.92 11.90 11.66
N PRO A 226 3.52 13.10 11.64
CA PRO A 226 3.90 13.80 10.42
C PRO A 226 4.77 12.95 9.50
N ALA A 227 4.50 13.01 8.20
CA ALA A 227 5.17 12.27 7.15
C ALA A 227 5.00 12.96 5.79
N PRO A 228 5.95 12.83 4.86
CA PRO A 228 5.67 13.08 3.45
C PRO A 228 4.60 12.10 2.95
N GLY A 229 3.94 12.42 1.85
CA GLY A 229 2.98 11.51 1.22
C GLY A 229 2.27 12.18 0.06
N LEU A 230 1.33 11.47 -0.56
CA LEU A 230 0.57 12.06 -1.67
C LEU A 230 -0.27 13.25 -1.21
N SER A 231 -0.22 14.32 -2.02
CA SER A 231 -1.11 15.47 -1.93
C SER A 231 -2.53 15.05 -2.27
N PHE A 232 -3.53 15.65 -1.63
CA PHE A 232 -4.94 15.47 -2.02
C PHE A 232 -5.18 15.81 -3.50
N SER A 233 -4.42 16.74 -4.07
CA SER A 233 -4.51 17.10 -5.49
C SER A 233 -4.17 15.95 -6.45
N THR A 234 -3.55 14.87 -5.96
CA THR A 234 -3.22 13.70 -6.80
C THR A 234 -4.43 12.82 -7.14
N ALA A 235 -5.60 13.02 -6.52
CA ALA A 235 -6.80 12.21 -6.79
C ALA A 235 -7.12 12.10 -8.30
N GLY A 236 -7.00 13.21 -9.03
CA GLY A 236 -7.21 13.23 -10.47
C GLY A 236 -6.17 12.43 -11.26
N TRP A 237 -4.90 12.49 -10.86
CA TRP A 237 -3.82 11.70 -11.49
C TRP A 237 -3.99 10.20 -11.22
N LEU A 238 -4.33 9.82 -9.99
CA LEU A 238 -4.61 8.43 -9.60
C LEU A 238 -5.74 7.84 -10.44
N HIS A 239 -6.82 8.61 -10.65
CA HIS A 239 -7.95 8.18 -11.47
C HIS A 239 -7.60 8.11 -12.97
N ARG A 240 -6.95 9.15 -13.53
CA ARG A 240 -6.66 9.24 -14.97
C ARG A 240 -5.57 8.28 -15.45
N SER A 241 -4.63 7.93 -14.58
CA SER A 241 -3.54 7.01 -14.93
C SER A 241 -4.00 5.56 -15.09
N GLU A 242 -5.20 5.22 -14.59
CA GLU A 242 -5.77 3.86 -14.62
C GLU A 242 -4.85 2.79 -14.02
N ILE A 243 -4.03 3.18 -13.03
CA ILE A 243 -3.17 2.25 -12.28
C ILE A 243 -4.01 1.22 -11.51
N ALA A 244 -3.45 0.04 -11.28
CA ALA A 244 -4.14 -1.03 -10.57
C ALA A 244 -3.98 -0.97 -9.05
N GLY A 245 -2.92 -0.31 -8.58
CA GLY A 245 -2.64 -0.14 -7.17
C GLY A 245 -1.43 0.76 -6.97
N ILE A 246 -1.31 1.33 -5.78
CA ILE A 246 -0.21 2.21 -5.40
C ILE A 246 0.27 1.89 -4.00
N ALA A 247 1.58 1.94 -3.76
CA ALA A 247 2.14 1.73 -2.43
C ALA A 247 3.21 2.77 -2.07
N THR A 248 3.32 3.09 -0.78
CA THR A 248 4.33 4.02 -0.26
C THR A 248 5.15 3.40 0.88
N ASP A 249 6.31 3.99 1.16
CA ASP A 249 7.18 3.66 2.29
C ASP A 249 6.83 4.47 3.56
N THR A 250 5.56 4.85 3.71
CA THR A 250 5.05 5.65 4.84
C THR A 250 3.95 4.90 5.57
N TRP A 251 3.69 5.24 6.84
CA TRP A 251 2.57 4.65 7.59
C TRP A 251 1.20 5.05 7.03
N GLY A 252 1.09 6.25 6.46
CA GLY A 252 -0.10 6.71 5.75
C GLY A 252 0.27 7.04 4.31
N PHE A 253 -0.53 6.65 3.31
CA PHE A 253 -0.16 6.93 1.91
C PHE A 253 -0.16 8.43 1.54
N GLU A 254 -1.01 9.21 2.18
CA GLU A 254 -1.13 10.66 1.96
C GLU A 254 -0.34 11.48 2.98
N VAL A 255 0.00 12.71 2.60
CA VAL A 255 0.82 13.62 3.41
C VAL A 255 0.20 13.88 4.77
N ARG A 256 1.05 13.94 5.81
CA ARG A 256 0.67 14.35 7.16
C ARG A 256 1.58 15.43 7.74
N PRO A 257 1.06 16.50 8.37
CA PRO A 257 -0.37 16.80 8.52
C PRO A 257 -1.06 16.98 7.15
N ASN A 258 -2.36 16.65 7.10
CA ASN A 258 -3.13 16.77 5.87
C ASN A 258 -3.19 18.24 5.44
N GLU A 259 -3.45 18.47 4.16
CA GLU A 259 -3.46 19.82 3.58
C GLU A 259 -4.67 20.65 4.00
N PHE A 260 -5.62 20.08 4.74
CA PHE A 260 -6.80 20.75 5.27
C PHE A 260 -6.72 20.89 6.80
N ASP A 261 -7.38 21.92 7.34
CA ASP A 261 -7.26 22.27 8.76
C ASP A 261 -8.03 21.31 9.68
N HIS A 262 -9.10 20.67 9.18
CA HIS A 262 -9.97 19.76 9.93
C HIS A 262 -10.30 18.48 9.16
N ALA A 263 -9.29 17.85 8.59
CA ALA A 263 -9.43 16.57 7.90
C ALA A 263 -8.54 15.49 8.53
N PHE A 264 -8.97 14.24 8.38
CA PHE A 264 -8.15 13.07 8.67
C PHE A 264 -8.18 12.16 7.46
N GLN A 265 -7.06 12.08 6.76
CA GLN A 265 -6.88 11.25 5.57
C GLN A 265 -7.94 11.48 4.45
N PRO A 266 -8.14 12.74 3.98
CA PRO A 266 -9.10 13.07 2.92
C PRO A 266 -8.85 12.36 1.59
N LEU A 267 -7.60 12.01 1.25
CA LEU A 267 -7.33 11.33 -0.01
C LEU A 267 -7.78 9.86 0.04
N HIS A 268 -7.65 9.18 1.19
CA HIS A 268 -8.24 7.85 1.41
C HIS A 268 -9.75 7.85 1.15
N GLN A 269 -10.44 8.90 1.61
CA GLN A 269 -11.89 9.06 1.49
C GLN A 269 -12.36 9.18 0.04
N VAL A 270 -11.44 9.46 -0.91
CA VAL A 270 -11.71 9.43 -2.36
C VAL A 270 -11.14 8.18 -3.03
N ALA A 271 -9.89 7.84 -2.73
CA ALA A 271 -9.14 6.83 -3.45
C ALA A 271 -9.72 5.41 -3.31
N ILE A 272 -10.13 5.01 -2.11
CA ILE A 272 -10.70 3.67 -1.90
C ILE A 272 -12.18 3.62 -2.31
N PRO A 273 -13.09 4.39 -1.69
CA PRO A 273 -14.51 4.21 -1.93
C PRO A 273 -14.94 4.67 -3.32
N HIS A 274 -14.32 5.69 -3.93
CA HIS A 274 -14.74 6.26 -5.22
C HIS A 274 -13.89 5.81 -6.41
N ILE A 275 -12.56 5.85 -6.30
CA ILE A 275 -11.67 5.38 -7.39
C ILE A 275 -11.63 3.85 -7.43
N GLY A 276 -11.75 3.18 -6.28
CA GLY A 276 -11.59 1.73 -6.16
C GLY A 276 -10.12 1.31 -6.18
N LEU A 277 -9.24 2.17 -5.65
CA LEU A 277 -7.80 1.99 -5.70
C LEU A 277 -7.31 1.09 -4.56
N LEU A 278 -6.49 0.10 -4.91
CA LEU A 278 -5.76 -0.71 -3.94
C LEU A 278 -4.56 0.08 -3.40
N ILE A 279 -4.45 0.22 -2.09
CA ILE A 279 -3.46 1.11 -1.44
C ILE A 279 -2.52 0.33 -0.53
N GLY A 280 -1.22 0.51 -0.71
CA GLY A 280 -0.19 -0.14 0.06
C GLY A 280 0.54 0.86 0.96
N GLU A 281 0.77 0.45 2.20
CA GLU A 281 1.44 1.28 3.20
C GLU A 281 2.60 0.50 3.80
N MET A 282 3.62 1.24 4.25
CA MET A 282 4.77 0.68 4.97
C MET A 282 5.62 -0.28 4.14
N TRP A 283 5.75 -0.04 2.83
CA TRP A 283 6.60 -0.87 1.95
C TRP A 283 8.08 -0.53 2.10
N ASP A 284 8.92 -1.55 2.12
CA ASP A 284 10.38 -1.39 2.15
C ASP A 284 10.94 -1.29 0.73
N LEU A 285 11.25 -0.07 0.29
CA LEU A 285 11.64 0.20 -1.09
C LEU A 285 13.15 0.42 -1.27
N ASP A 286 13.94 0.40 -0.19
CA ASP A 286 15.33 0.89 -0.21
C ASP A 286 16.26 0.03 -1.07
N ALA A 287 16.21 -1.30 -0.90
CA ALA A 287 17.08 -2.21 -1.65
C ALA A 287 16.78 -2.18 -3.16
N LEU A 288 15.48 -2.14 -3.51
CA LEU A 288 15.03 -2.01 -4.89
C LEU A 288 15.46 -0.66 -5.49
N ALA A 289 15.23 0.44 -4.76
CA ALA A 289 15.59 1.78 -5.20
C ALA A 289 17.09 1.93 -5.45
N ALA A 290 17.93 1.43 -4.54
CA ALA A 290 19.38 1.43 -4.73
C ALA A 290 19.80 0.64 -5.99
N HIS A 291 19.15 -0.49 -6.26
CA HIS A 291 19.41 -1.27 -7.47
C HIS A 291 18.94 -0.56 -8.74
N CYS A 292 17.75 0.05 -8.72
CA CYS A 292 17.23 0.85 -9.84
C CYS A 292 18.12 2.07 -10.13
N ALA A 293 18.65 2.73 -9.11
CA ALA A 293 19.61 3.82 -9.28
C ALA A 293 20.93 3.35 -9.91
N ALA A 294 21.35 2.12 -9.63
CA ALA A 294 22.59 1.56 -10.18
C ALA A 294 22.45 1.11 -11.65
N ASP A 295 21.30 0.56 -12.05
CA ASP A 295 21.09 0.01 -13.41
C ASP A 295 20.22 0.87 -14.33
N GLY A 296 19.59 1.92 -13.80
CA GLY A 296 18.71 2.83 -14.55
C GLY A 296 17.35 2.23 -14.94
N ARG A 297 16.96 1.07 -14.43
CA ARG A 297 15.67 0.42 -14.74
C ARG A 297 14.71 0.55 -13.56
N TYR A 298 13.65 1.32 -13.71
CA TYR A 298 12.66 1.53 -12.62
C TYR A 298 11.36 0.74 -12.83
N GLU A 299 11.36 -0.17 -13.79
CA GLU A 299 10.23 -1.05 -14.13
C GLU A 299 10.64 -2.50 -13.88
N PHE A 300 9.74 -3.29 -13.33
CA PHE A 300 10.02 -4.67 -12.91
C PHE A 300 8.74 -5.51 -12.90
N TRP A 301 8.90 -6.82 -12.78
CA TRP A 301 7.79 -7.68 -12.38
C TRP A 301 7.56 -7.52 -10.89
N LEU A 302 6.32 -7.34 -10.46
CA LEU A 302 5.93 -7.28 -9.05
C LEU A 302 4.87 -8.35 -8.79
N THR A 303 5.09 -9.17 -7.76
CA THR A 303 4.03 -9.97 -7.14
C THR A 303 3.79 -9.47 -5.73
N ALA A 304 2.55 -9.12 -5.44
CA ALA A 304 2.14 -8.58 -4.14
C ALA A 304 0.76 -9.12 -3.78
N ALA A 305 0.53 -10.42 -4.01
CA ALA A 305 -0.72 -11.07 -3.69
C ALA A 305 -1.01 -10.96 -2.18
N PRO A 306 -2.16 -10.38 -1.76
CA PRO A 306 -2.57 -10.42 -0.36
C PRO A 306 -2.85 -11.86 0.09
N LEU A 307 -2.71 -12.14 1.39
CA LEU A 307 -3.22 -13.38 1.96
C LEU A 307 -4.74 -13.45 1.75
N PRO A 308 -5.30 -14.62 1.36
CA PRO A 308 -6.74 -14.79 1.12
C PRO A 308 -7.50 -14.97 2.44
N ILE A 309 -7.44 -13.97 3.31
CA ILE A 309 -8.15 -13.97 4.60
C ILE A 309 -9.60 -13.56 4.33
N THR A 310 -10.50 -14.54 4.31
CA THR A 310 -11.92 -14.36 3.98
C THR A 310 -12.57 -13.26 4.83
N GLY A 311 -13.21 -12.31 4.14
CA GLY A 311 -13.92 -11.19 4.75
C GLY A 311 -13.03 -10.17 5.46
N SER A 312 -11.73 -10.13 5.15
CA SER A 312 -10.85 -9.08 5.67
C SER A 312 -10.81 -7.86 4.77
N VAL A 313 -10.63 -6.68 5.37
CA VAL A 313 -10.61 -5.39 4.66
C VAL A 313 -9.21 -5.00 4.14
N GLY A 314 -8.23 -5.88 4.26
CA GLY A 314 -6.84 -5.63 3.96
C GLY A 314 -5.98 -6.82 4.38
N SER A 315 -4.70 -6.82 4.02
CA SER A 315 -3.83 -7.97 4.25
C SER A 315 -2.38 -7.55 4.42
N PRO A 316 -1.63 -8.14 5.37
CA PRO A 316 -0.18 -8.06 5.34
C PRO A 316 0.34 -8.76 4.09
N VAL A 317 1.44 -8.25 3.55
CA VAL A 317 2.00 -8.78 2.31
C VAL A 317 3.53 -8.75 2.35
N ASN A 318 4.15 -9.72 1.69
CA ASN A 318 5.55 -9.68 1.31
C ASN A 318 5.64 -9.47 -0.21
N PRO A 319 5.65 -8.20 -0.69
CA PRO A 319 5.74 -7.94 -2.11
C PRO A 319 7.14 -8.32 -2.61
N ILE A 320 7.22 -9.02 -3.73
CA ILE A 320 8.47 -9.40 -4.36
C ILE A 320 8.59 -8.71 -5.71
N ALA A 321 9.57 -7.81 -5.84
CA ALA A 321 9.99 -7.28 -7.13
C ALA A 321 11.04 -8.20 -7.75
N VAL A 322 10.91 -8.52 -9.04
CA VAL A 322 11.85 -9.33 -9.82
C VAL A 322 12.27 -8.55 -11.06
N LYS A 323 13.58 -8.46 -11.27
CA LYS A 323 14.23 -7.67 -12.34
C LYS A 323 15.01 -8.54 -13.30
#